data_AF-A0A3M7L601-F1
#
_entry.id   AF-A0A3M7L601-F1
#
_cell.length_a   1.000
_cell.length_b   1.000
_cell.length_c   1.000
_cell.angle_alpha   90.00
_cell.angle_beta   90.00
_cell.angle_gamma   90.00
#
_symmetry.space_group_name_H-M   'P 1'
#
loop_
_entity.id
_entity.type
_entity.pdbx_description
1 polymer ?
#
loop_
_entity_poly.entity_id
_entity_poly.type
_entity_poly.pdbx_seq_one_letter_code
_entity_poly.pdbx_strand_id
1 'polypeptide(L)'
;MAGQSPTYMSAALPEYRAKLPAFSVWPGRAKVALQTGAYIGLAGLLLFAKPGLFPIIFETEVARGYVRVGATLAVLFGAYYLGAACDDAAGRPPLFMYAATVAGRGLLSVAFCWLVWSGQCAVPLLWLAGLNALSAARLLRALIRPDGAPAG
;
A
#
# COMPACT_ATOMS: atom_id res chain seq x y z
N MET A 1 0.24 13.20 -35.34
CA MET A 1 1.05 12.12 -34.74
C MET A 1 0.23 11.49 -33.64
N ALA A 2 -0.36 10.32 -33.89
CA ALA A 2 -1.19 9.62 -32.92
C ALA A 2 -0.29 9.05 -31.81
N GLY A 3 -0.40 9.62 -30.61
CA GLY A 3 0.35 9.15 -29.44
C GLY A 3 -0.09 7.74 -29.07
N GLN A 4 0.79 6.76 -29.28
CA GLN A 4 0.59 5.41 -28.77
C GLN A 4 0.39 5.49 -27.25
N SER A 5 -0.77 4.98 -26.82
CA SER A 5 -1.15 4.87 -25.42
C SER A 5 -0.20 3.92 -24.67
N PRO A 6 0.03 4.09 -23.36
CA PRO A 6 1.08 3.39 -22.62
C PRO A 6 0.82 1.87 -22.58
N THR A 7 1.65 1.14 -23.32
CA THR A 7 1.46 -0.26 -23.73
C THR A 7 1.55 -1.29 -22.60
N TYR A 8 2.19 -0.97 -21.47
CA TYR A 8 2.35 -1.96 -20.39
C TYR A 8 1.07 -2.15 -19.57
N MET A 9 0.28 -1.08 -19.32
CA MET A 9 -0.86 -1.19 -18.43
C MET A 9 -1.98 -1.91 -19.16
N SER A 10 -2.09 -1.68 -20.47
CA SER A 10 -2.94 -2.48 -21.37
C SER A 10 -2.50 -3.94 -21.48
N ALA A 11 -1.20 -4.25 -21.38
CA ALA A 11 -0.69 -5.62 -21.41
C ALA A 11 -0.79 -6.35 -20.04
N ALA A 12 -0.68 -5.63 -18.92
CA ALA A 12 -0.83 -6.14 -17.56
C ALA A 12 -2.30 -6.15 -17.07
N LEU A 13 -3.18 -5.38 -17.72
CA LEU A 13 -4.62 -5.34 -17.42
C LEU A 13 -5.31 -6.71 -17.51
N PRO A 14 -5.02 -7.59 -18.49
CA PRO A 14 -5.49 -8.97 -18.51
C PRO A 14 -5.04 -9.78 -17.30
N GLU A 15 -3.75 -9.68 -16.91
CA GLU A 15 -3.22 -10.38 -15.72
C GLU A 15 -3.79 -9.83 -14.41
N TYR A 16 -4.09 -8.53 -14.36
CA TYR A 16 -4.79 -7.90 -13.24
C TYR A 16 -6.27 -8.32 -13.15
N ARG A 17 -6.88 -8.66 -14.29
CA ARG A 17 -8.27 -9.12 -14.39
C ARG A 17 -8.41 -10.65 -14.29
N ALA A 18 -7.31 -11.39 -14.36
CA ALA A 18 -7.33 -12.83 -14.18
C ALA A 18 -7.92 -13.18 -12.81
N LYS A 19 -8.95 -14.03 -12.81
CA LYS A 19 -9.57 -14.47 -11.55
C LYS A 19 -8.54 -15.22 -10.72
N LEU A 20 -8.47 -14.89 -9.44
CA LEU A 20 -7.69 -15.68 -8.48
C LEU A 20 -8.22 -17.12 -8.46
N PRO A 21 -7.35 -18.12 -8.32
CA PRO A 21 -7.81 -19.49 -8.18
C PRO A 21 -8.54 -19.68 -6.84
N ALA A 22 -9.26 -20.79 -6.70
CA ALA A 22 -9.96 -21.12 -5.46
C ALA A 22 -9.00 -21.09 -4.26
N PHE A 23 -9.46 -20.56 -3.12
CA PHE A 23 -8.62 -20.42 -1.92
C PHE A 23 -8.01 -21.75 -1.43
N SER A 24 -8.68 -22.87 -1.69
CA SER A 24 -8.20 -24.22 -1.35
C SER A 24 -6.83 -24.52 -1.97
N VAL A 25 -6.59 -24.08 -3.21
CA VAL A 25 -5.35 -24.34 -3.95
C VAL A 25 -4.27 -23.27 -3.76
N TRP A 26 -4.50 -22.26 -2.92
CA TRP A 26 -3.48 -21.25 -2.65
C TRP A 26 -2.25 -21.87 -1.97
N PRO A 27 -1.03 -21.46 -2.38
CA PRO A 27 0.18 -21.93 -1.73
C PRO A 27 0.22 -21.47 -0.27
N GLY A 28 0.92 -22.22 0.59
CA GLY A 28 1.02 -21.91 2.02
C GLY A 28 1.49 -20.48 2.29
N ARG A 29 2.48 -20.00 1.52
CA ARG A 29 2.99 -18.61 1.61
C ARG A 29 1.91 -17.55 1.33
N ALA A 30 1.03 -17.76 0.35
CA ALA A 30 -0.07 -16.84 0.07
C ALA A 30 -1.07 -16.80 1.23
N LYS A 31 -1.38 -17.96 1.83
CA LYS A 31 -2.30 -18.04 2.98
C LYS A 31 -1.74 -17.30 4.19
N VAL A 32 -0.45 -17.50 4.49
CA VAL A 32 0.23 -16.79 5.58
C VAL A 32 0.28 -15.29 5.30
N ALA A 33 0.66 -14.87 4.09
CA ALA A 33 0.68 -13.46 3.71
C ALA A 33 -0.72 -12.82 3.83
N LEU A 34 -1.78 -13.53 3.41
CA LEU A 34 -3.16 -13.05 3.54
C LEU A 34 -3.53 -12.83 5.01
N GLN A 35 -3.26 -13.82 5.87
CA GLN A 35 -3.55 -13.73 7.31
C GLN A 35 -2.78 -12.57 7.95
N THR A 36 -1.49 -12.47 7.66
CA THR A 36 -0.63 -11.38 8.12
C THR A 36 -1.15 -10.01 7.69
N GLY A 37 -1.49 -9.87 6.40
CA GLY A 37 -2.03 -8.64 5.88
C GLY A 37 -3.35 -8.25 6.53
N ALA A 38 -4.24 -9.23 6.73
CA ALA A 38 -5.56 -9.01 7.32
C ALA A 38 -5.46 -8.53 8.78
N TYR A 39 -4.72 -9.23 9.65
CA TYR A 39 -4.69 -8.83 11.07
C TYR A 39 -3.94 -7.51 11.29
N ILE A 40 -2.84 -7.26 10.57
CA ILE A 40 -2.11 -5.99 10.67
C ILE A 40 -2.97 -4.84 10.16
N GLY A 41 -3.64 -5.04 9.01
CA GLY A 41 -4.53 -4.04 8.43
C GLY A 41 -5.69 -3.69 9.35
N LEU A 42 -6.36 -4.70 9.93
CA LEU A 42 -7.47 -4.50 10.87
C LEU A 42 -7.01 -3.81 12.16
N ALA A 43 -5.88 -4.22 12.74
CA ALA A 43 -5.31 -3.56 13.91
C ALA A 43 -4.96 -2.09 13.60
N GLY A 44 -4.39 -1.81 12.43
CA GLY A 44 -4.13 -0.47 11.95
C GLY A 44 -5.40 0.37 11.83
N LEU A 45 -6.45 -0.14 11.18
CA LEU A 45 -7.74 0.57 11.07
C LEU A 45 -8.34 0.86 12.46
N LEU A 46 -8.28 -0.11 13.37
CA LEU A 46 -8.78 0.04 14.73
C LEU A 46 -8.03 1.12 15.51
N LEU A 47 -6.68 1.11 15.48
CA LEU A 47 -5.85 2.09 16.17
C LEU A 47 -5.95 3.48 15.54
N PHE A 48 -6.19 3.57 14.23
CA PHE A 48 -6.41 4.85 13.58
C PHE A 48 -7.72 5.50 14.06
N ALA A 49 -8.80 4.71 14.12
CA ALA A 49 -10.12 5.14 14.59
C ALA A 49 -10.14 5.42 16.09
N LYS A 50 -9.49 4.56 16.88
CA LYS A 50 -9.44 4.61 18.35
C LYS A 50 -7.99 4.62 18.87
N PRO A 51 -7.26 5.74 18.73
CA PRO A 51 -5.85 5.81 19.16
C PRO A 51 -5.67 5.62 20.67
N GLY A 52 -6.71 5.83 21.48
CA GLY A 52 -6.68 5.56 22.93
C GLY A 52 -6.58 4.08 23.31
N LEU A 53 -6.73 3.15 22.36
CA LEU A 53 -6.45 1.73 22.61
C LEU A 53 -4.95 1.43 22.72
N PHE A 54 -4.09 2.28 22.14
CA PHE A 54 -2.64 2.08 22.15
C PHE A 54 -2.04 1.92 23.56
N PRO A 55 -2.26 2.84 24.52
CA PRO A 55 -1.74 2.68 25.87
C PRO A 55 -2.33 1.49 26.63
N ILE A 56 -3.55 1.04 26.28
CA ILE A 56 -4.17 -0.15 26.89
C ILE A 56 -3.46 -1.43 26.45
N ILE A 57 -3.04 -1.49 25.18
CA ILE A 57 -2.41 -2.69 24.58
C ILE A 57 -0.93 -2.73 24.90
N PHE A 58 -0.24 -1.59 24.85
CA PHE A 58 1.22 -1.50 24.91
C PHE A 58 1.75 -0.90 26.21
N GLU A 59 0.88 -0.56 27.16
CA GLU A 59 1.24 -0.01 28.47
C GLU A 59 2.17 1.22 28.37
N THR A 60 1.99 2.03 27.33
CA THR A 60 2.85 3.19 27.06
C THR A 60 2.09 4.35 26.43
N GLU A 61 2.42 5.56 26.84
CA GLU A 61 1.77 6.79 26.40
C GLU A 61 2.48 7.36 25.17
N VAL A 62 1.72 7.54 24.09
CA VAL A 62 2.19 8.15 22.84
C VAL A 62 1.14 9.14 22.39
N ALA A 63 1.58 10.31 21.90
CA ALA A 63 0.64 11.31 21.41
C ALA A 63 -0.25 10.73 20.29
N ARG A 64 -1.56 11.00 20.38
CA ARG A 64 -2.59 10.39 19.52
C ARG A 64 -2.29 10.52 18.02
N GLY A 65 -1.68 11.63 17.60
CA GLY A 65 -1.27 11.84 16.21
C GLY A 65 -0.23 10.80 15.75
N TYR A 66 0.78 10.52 16.57
CA TYR A 66 1.80 9.51 16.24
C TYR A 66 1.26 8.09 16.28
N VAL A 67 0.28 7.80 17.15
CA VAL A 67 -0.46 6.53 17.08
C VAL A 67 -1.16 6.40 15.73
N ARG A 68 -1.79 7.46 15.21
CA ARG A 68 -2.41 7.46 13.87
C ARG A 68 -1.40 7.35 12.73
N VAL A 69 -0.20 7.92 12.88
CA VAL A 69 0.90 7.69 11.93
C VAL A 69 1.26 6.20 11.88
N GLY A 70 1.53 5.58 13.03
CA GLY A 70 1.83 4.15 13.13
C GLY A 70 0.69 3.28 12.60
N ALA A 71 -0.55 3.63 12.92
CA ALA A 71 -1.73 2.95 12.44
C ALA A 71 -1.88 3.02 10.90
N THR A 72 -1.58 4.18 10.30
CA THR A 72 -1.58 4.33 8.82
C THR A 72 -0.52 3.44 8.18
N LEU A 73 0.67 3.34 8.79
CA LEU A 73 1.71 2.42 8.33
C LEU A 73 1.28 0.96 8.49
N ALA A 74 0.59 0.58 9.56
CA ALA A 74 0.05 -0.76 9.72
C ALA A 74 -0.98 -1.11 8.62
N VAL A 75 -1.92 -0.20 8.31
CA VAL A 75 -2.87 -0.38 7.20
C VAL A 75 -2.13 -0.59 5.88
N LEU A 76 -1.09 0.20 5.64
CA LEU A 76 -0.25 0.09 4.45
C LEU A 76 0.44 -1.27 4.34
N PHE A 77 1.10 -1.72 5.41
CA PHE A 77 1.74 -3.03 5.44
C PHE A 77 0.71 -4.14 5.24
N GLY A 78 -0.48 -4.00 5.83
CA GLY A 78 -1.62 -4.88 5.58
C GLY A 78 -1.91 -5.02 4.08
N ALA A 79 -2.07 -3.90 3.39
CA ALA A 79 -2.33 -3.88 1.94
C ALA A 79 -1.19 -4.52 1.12
N TYR A 80 0.08 -4.33 1.52
CA TYR A 80 1.22 -4.95 0.83
C TYR A 80 1.21 -6.47 0.94
N TYR A 81 0.94 -6.99 2.14
CA TYR A 81 0.82 -8.42 2.38
C TYR A 81 -0.37 -9.04 1.63
N LEU A 82 -1.50 -8.33 1.57
CA LEU A 82 -2.65 -8.76 0.77
C LEU A 82 -2.33 -8.78 -0.73
N GLY A 83 -1.62 -7.76 -1.24
CA GLY A 83 -1.16 -7.73 -2.63
C GLY A 83 -0.21 -8.89 -2.95
N ALA A 84 0.79 -9.13 -2.09
CA ALA A 84 1.71 -10.24 -2.23
C ALA A 84 1.01 -11.61 -2.20
N ALA A 85 0.02 -11.79 -1.31
CA ALA A 85 -0.80 -13.00 -1.26
C ALA A 85 -1.53 -13.26 -2.58
N CYS A 86 -2.10 -12.20 -3.19
CA CYS A 86 -2.77 -12.30 -4.48
C CYS A 86 -1.80 -12.64 -5.62
N ASP A 87 -0.59 -12.08 -5.63
CA ASP A 87 0.42 -12.39 -6.63
C ASP A 87 0.95 -13.82 -6.49
N ASP A 88 1.22 -14.26 -5.26
CA ASP A 88 1.62 -15.64 -4.96
C ASP A 88 0.53 -16.65 -5.35
N ALA A 89 -0.74 -16.33 -5.06
CA ALA A 89 -1.87 -17.18 -5.41
C ALA A 89 -2.06 -17.30 -6.93
N ALA A 90 -1.79 -16.23 -7.68
CA ALA A 90 -1.86 -16.23 -9.14
C ALA A 90 -0.60 -16.77 -9.82
N GLY A 91 0.48 -17.06 -9.07
CA GLY A 91 1.74 -17.57 -9.62
C GLY A 91 2.44 -16.58 -10.55
N ARG A 92 2.27 -15.28 -10.33
CA ARG A 92 2.73 -14.21 -11.22
C ARG A 92 3.77 -13.30 -10.55
N PRO A 93 4.48 -12.44 -11.32
CA PRO A 93 5.32 -11.38 -10.76
C PRO A 93 4.52 -10.45 -9.81
N PRO A 94 5.19 -9.70 -8.91
CA PRO A 94 4.57 -8.95 -7.81
C PRO A 94 3.80 -7.67 -8.24
N LEU A 95 2.87 -7.79 -9.19
CA LEU A 95 2.12 -6.70 -9.78
C LEU A 95 1.13 -6.06 -8.80
N PHE A 96 0.39 -6.86 -8.03
CA PHE A 96 -0.54 -6.34 -7.03
C PHE A 96 0.19 -5.73 -5.84
N MET A 97 1.34 -6.28 -5.45
CA MET A 97 2.21 -5.65 -4.46
C MET A 97 2.69 -4.26 -4.92
N TYR A 98 3.10 -4.11 -6.19
CA TYR A 98 3.50 -2.80 -6.72
C TYR A 98 2.33 -1.82 -6.81
N ALA A 99 1.16 -2.27 -7.25
CA ALA A 99 -0.05 -1.46 -7.25
C ALA A 99 -0.44 -0.99 -5.83
N ALA A 100 -0.39 -1.90 -4.85
CA ALA A 100 -0.60 -1.59 -3.44
C ALA A 100 0.44 -0.58 -2.92
N THR A 101 1.70 -0.69 -3.36
CA THR A 101 2.77 0.26 -3.03
C THR A 101 2.48 1.67 -3.53
N VAL A 102 2.03 1.81 -4.78
CA VAL A 102 1.65 3.12 -5.33
C VAL A 102 0.47 3.72 -4.56
N ALA A 103 -0.62 2.96 -4.43
CA ALA A 103 -1.83 3.42 -3.74
C ALA A 103 -1.54 3.78 -2.27
N GLY A 104 -0.75 2.94 -1.63
CA GLY A 104 -0.39 3.08 -0.23
C GLY A 104 0.51 4.27 0.07
N ARG A 105 1.49 4.56 -0.79
CA ARG A 105 2.27 5.81 -0.72
C ARG A 105 1.40 7.05 -0.96
N GLY A 106 0.45 6.97 -1.89
CA GLY A 106 -0.56 8.02 -2.08
C GLY A 106 -1.38 8.26 -0.81
N LEU A 107 -1.88 7.19 -0.19
CA LEU A 107 -2.62 7.24 1.06
C LEU A 107 -1.79 7.84 2.20
N LEU A 108 -0.53 7.44 2.37
CA LEU A 108 0.36 8.03 3.38
C LEU A 108 0.52 9.53 3.18
N SER A 109 0.71 9.97 1.93
CA SER A 109 0.83 11.39 1.62
C SER A 109 -0.40 12.17 2.07
N VAL A 110 -1.59 11.69 1.70
CA VAL A 110 -2.86 12.31 2.09
C VAL A 110 -3.08 12.28 3.60
N ALA A 111 -2.85 11.13 4.25
CA ALA A 111 -3.05 10.94 5.68
C ALA A 111 -2.12 11.84 6.50
N PHE A 112 -0.86 11.98 6.10
CA PHE A 112 0.12 12.84 6.78
C PHE A 112 -0.23 14.32 6.62
N CYS A 113 -0.63 14.75 5.43
CA CYS A 113 -1.15 16.10 5.22
C CYS A 113 -2.36 16.38 6.12
N TRP A 114 -3.30 15.44 6.23
CA TRP A 114 -4.46 15.57 7.09
C TRP A 114 -4.11 15.63 8.59
N LEU A 115 -3.15 14.82 9.05
CA LEU A 115 -2.70 14.81 10.45
C LEU A 115 -2.02 16.14 10.84
N VAL A 116 -1.23 16.72 9.94
CA VAL A 116 -0.63 18.05 10.16
C VAL A 116 -1.71 19.13 10.12
N TRP A 117 -2.58 19.11 9.11
CA TRP A 117 -3.67 20.09 8.97
C TRP A 117 -4.62 20.09 10.16
N SER A 118 -4.91 18.93 10.75
CA SER A 118 -5.74 18.80 11.95
C SER A 118 -5.00 19.09 13.26
N GLY A 119 -3.75 19.56 13.21
CA GLY A 119 -2.97 19.92 14.39
C GLY A 119 -2.53 18.74 15.26
N GLN A 120 -2.61 17.51 14.74
CA GLN A 120 -2.28 16.30 15.51
C GLN A 120 -0.80 15.93 15.44
N CYS A 121 -0.12 16.38 14.38
CA CYS A 121 1.29 16.13 14.14
C CYS A 121 2.01 17.41 13.73
N ALA A 122 3.32 17.46 13.98
CA ALA A 122 4.15 18.59 13.63
C ALA A 122 4.37 18.73 12.11
N VAL A 123 4.57 19.98 11.67
CA VAL A 123 4.82 20.37 10.26
C VAL A 123 5.90 19.52 9.55
N PRO A 124 6.99 19.09 10.19
CA PRO A 124 8.00 18.24 9.53
C PRO A 124 7.46 16.92 8.94
N LEU A 125 6.29 16.42 9.38
CA LEU A 125 5.66 15.25 8.79
C LEU A 125 5.28 15.46 7.30
N LEU A 126 5.12 16.71 6.86
CA LEU A 126 4.87 17.05 5.45
C LEU A 126 6.05 16.67 4.53
N TRP A 127 7.28 16.60 5.04
CA TRP A 127 8.42 16.09 4.26
C TRP A 127 8.20 14.63 3.87
N LEU A 128 7.75 13.81 4.82
CA LEU A 128 7.42 12.41 4.56
C LEU A 128 6.21 12.30 3.62
N ALA A 129 5.24 13.20 3.72
CA ALA A 129 4.11 13.24 2.79
C ALA A 129 4.57 13.50 1.35
N GLY A 130 5.46 14.47 1.15
CA GLY A 130 6.04 14.81 -0.15
C GLY A 130 6.89 13.68 -0.73
N LEU A 131 7.75 13.05 0.09
CA LEU A 131 8.55 11.90 -0.33
C LEU A 131 7.67 10.72 -0.76
N ASN A 132 6.60 10.43 -0.03
CA ASN A 132 5.66 9.38 -0.41
C ASN A 132 4.96 9.70 -1.74
N ALA A 133 4.49 10.93 -1.95
CA ALA A 133 3.89 11.33 -3.22
C ALA A 133 4.87 11.21 -4.40
N LEU A 134 6.09 11.71 -4.24
CA LEU A 134 7.12 11.63 -5.27
C LEU A 134 7.48 10.17 -5.58
N SER A 135 7.62 9.35 -4.55
CA SER A 135 7.96 7.94 -4.67
C SER A 135 6.82 7.12 -5.27
N ALA A 136 5.55 7.47 -5.00
CA ALA A 136 4.38 6.90 -5.68
C ALA A 136 4.39 7.26 -7.17
N ALA A 137 4.63 8.54 -7.51
CA ALA A 137 4.67 9.01 -8.88
C ALA A 137 5.80 8.35 -9.69
N ARG A 138 6.99 8.18 -9.10
CA ARG A 138 8.12 7.50 -9.75
C ARG A 138 7.80 6.04 -10.03
N LEU A 139 7.25 5.31 -9.05
CA LEU A 139 6.88 3.91 -9.24
C LEU A 139 5.76 3.75 -10.26
N LEU A 140 4.73 4.61 -10.19
CA LEU A 140 3.65 4.60 -11.18
C LEU A 140 4.18 4.85 -12.60
N ARG A 141 5.13 5.78 -12.78
CA ARG A 141 5.78 5.99 -14.08
C ARG A 141 6.60 4.79 -14.53
N ALA A 142 7.38 4.18 -13.64
CA ALA A 142 8.19 3.00 -13.96
C ALA A 142 7.33 1.79 -14.31
N LEU A 143 6.16 1.67 -13.68
CA LEU A 143 5.17 0.71 -14.10
C LEU A 143 4.68 1.09 -15.50
N ILE A 144 4.19 2.32 -15.73
CA ILE A 144 3.70 2.86 -17.03
C ILE A 144 4.69 2.70 -18.20
N ARG A 145 5.98 2.86 -17.94
CA ARG A 145 7.07 2.74 -18.90
C ARG A 145 8.18 1.88 -18.28
N PRO A 146 8.11 0.56 -18.41
CA PRO A 146 9.16 -0.32 -17.94
C PRO A 146 10.46 -0.01 -18.69
N ASP A 147 11.56 0.15 -17.97
CA ASP A 147 12.88 0.28 -18.59
C ASP A 147 13.15 -0.96 -19.47
N GLY A 148 13.33 -0.75 -20.78
CA GLY A 148 13.54 -1.83 -21.77
C GLY A 148 12.41 -2.06 -22.78
N ALA A 149 11.34 -1.26 -22.79
CA ALA A 149 10.40 -1.27 -23.92
C ALA A 149 11.15 -0.82 -25.20
N PRO A 150 11.07 -1.57 -26.33
CA PRO A 150 11.74 -1.15 -27.56
C PRO A 150 11.26 0.24 -27.94
N ALA A 151 12.21 1.13 -28.26
CA ALA A 151 11.91 2.41 -28.87
C ALA A 151 11.17 2.13 -30.19
N GLY A 152 9.87 2.40 -30.21
CA GLY A 152 9.07 2.43 -31.43
C GLY A 152 9.33 3.70 -32.22
#